data_AF-A0A9E0BA32-F1
#
_entry.id   AF-A0A9E0BA32-F1
#
_cell.length_a   1.000
_cell.length_b   1.000
_cell.length_c   1.000
_cell.angle_alpha   90.00
_cell.angle_beta   90.00
_cell.angle_gamma   90.00
#
_symmetry.space_group_name_H-M   'P 1'
#
loop_
_entity.id
_entity.type
_entity.pdbx_description
1 polymer ?
#
loop_
_entity_poly.entity_id
_entity_poly.type
_entity_poly.pdbx_seq_one_letter_code
_entity_poly.pdbx_strand_id
1 'polypeptide(L)'
;MTKAWSGLSVKEYKKHKDLKKENLRDNMTNLELVLNMLAEATTTEISKEKKPKTFAQNKTIAKQGGTIAGNTRKEIEEKTGKKVVSKISAKKLLDIKNKKLK
;
A
#
# COMPACT_ATOMS: atom_id res chain seq x y z
N MET A 1 6.57 4.18 -5.13
CA MET A 1 5.58 4.14 -4.04
C MET A 1 5.13 2.72 -3.74
N THR A 2 4.19 2.14 -4.49
CA THR A 2 3.57 0.85 -4.17
C THR A 2 4.56 -0.27 -3.87
N LYS A 3 5.54 -0.50 -4.75
CA LYS A 3 6.56 -1.55 -4.56
C LYS A 3 7.41 -1.35 -3.30
N ALA A 4 7.68 -0.12 -2.91
CA ALA A 4 8.54 0.16 -1.78
C ALA A 4 7.87 -0.20 -0.44
N TRP A 5 6.55 -0.01 -0.33
CA TRP A 5 5.83 -0.35 0.91
C TRP A 5 5.21 -1.75 0.88
N SER A 6 4.60 -2.16 -0.24
CA SER A 6 3.90 -3.44 -0.34
C SER A 6 4.82 -4.59 -0.74
N GLY A 7 6.00 -4.29 -1.30
CA GLY A 7 6.90 -5.27 -1.91
C GLY A 7 6.47 -5.71 -3.33
N LEU A 8 5.32 -5.25 -3.82
CA LEU A 8 4.77 -5.64 -5.13
C LEU A 8 4.67 -4.43 -6.07
N SER A 9 5.06 -4.61 -7.33
CA SER A 9 4.67 -3.66 -8.38
C SER A 9 3.14 -3.60 -8.52
N VAL A 10 2.62 -2.55 -9.13
CA VAL A 10 1.17 -2.40 -9.34
C VAL A 10 0.58 -3.60 -10.11
N LYS A 11 1.29 -4.11 -11.12
CA LYS A 11 0.87 -5.27 -11.90
C LYS A 11 0.85 -6.55 -11.07
N GLU A 12 1.90 -6.78 -10.28
CA GLU A 12 1.97 -7.93 -9.35
C GLU A 12 0.90 -7.84 -8.28
N TYR A 13 0.61 -6.64 -7.77
CA TYR A 13 -0.39 -6.42 -6.73
C TYR A 13 -1.80 -6.65 -7.26
N LYS A 14 -2.11 -6.16 -8.47
CA LYS A 14 -3.36 -6.50 -9.16
C LYS A 14 -3.50 -8.01 -9.36
N LYS A 15 -2.45 -8.69 -9.85
CA LYS A 15 -2.44 -10.16 -10.00
C LYS A 15 -2.62 -10.88 -8.65
N HIS A 16 -1.99 -10.38 -7.59
CA HIS A 16 -2.08 -10.95 -6.24
C HIS A 16 -3.51 -10.90 -5.68
N LYS A 17 -4.26 -9.84 -6.01
CA LYS A 17 -5.67 -9.66 -5.65
C LYS A 17 -6.66 -10.19 -6.70
N ASP A 18 -6.17 -10.88 -7.73
CA ASP A 18 -6.97 -11.41 -8.85
C ASP A 18 -7.77 -10.33 -9.61
N LEU A 19 -7.16 -9.16 -9.81
CA LEU A 19 -7.74 -8.03 -10.53
C LEU A 19 -7.20 -7.98 -11.97
N LYS A 20 -8.09 -7.80 -12.93
CA LYS A 20 -7.73 -7.65 -14.36
C LYS A 20 -7.85 -6.19 -14.80
N LYS A 21 -9.07 -5.63 -14.71
CA LYS A 21 -9.40 -4.27 -15.14
C LYS A 21 -9.77 -3.35 -13.97
N GLU A 22 -10.04 -3.94 -12.82
CA GLU A 22 -10.51 -3.27 -11.62
C GLU A 22 -9.44 -2.32 -11.05
N ASN A 23 -9.92 -1.29 -10.37
CA ASN A 23 -9.07 -0.36 -9.64
C ASN A 23 -8.50 -1.08 -8.40
N LEU A 24 -7.18 -0.92 -8.20
CA LEU A 24 -6.50 -1.52 -7.07
C LEU A 24 -6.95 -0.89 -5.75
N ARG A 25 -7.14 0.43 -5.71
CA ARG A 25 -7.50 1.18 -4.50
C ARG A 25 -8.82 0.70 -3.91
N ASP A 26 -9.83 0.50 -4.76
CA ASP A 26 -11.16 0.03 -4.35
C ASP A 26 -11.14 -1.41 -3.82
N ASN A 27 -10.07 -2.15 -4.13
CA ASN A 27 -9.86 -3.53 -3.72
C ASN A 27 -8.80 -3.66 -2.61
N MET A 28 -8.31 -2.55 -2.06
CA MET A 28 -7.45 -2.56 -0.88
C MET A 28 -8.28 -2.65 0.40
N THR A 29 -7.74 -3.35 1.39
CA THR A 29 -8.20 -3.33 2.78
C THR A 29 -7.90 -1.98 3.43
N ASN A 30 -8.54 -1.70 4.56
CA ASN A 30 -8.34 -0.44 5.29
C ASN A 30 -6.86 -0.20 5.66
N LEU A 31 -6.14 -1.23 6.12
CA LEU A 31 -4.71 -1.10 6.45
C LEU A 31 -3.86 -0.86 5.20
N GLU A 32 -4.16 -1.52 4.08
CA GLU A 32 -3.47 -1.29 2.80
C GLU A 32 -3.68 0.16 2.32
N LEU A 33 -4.88 0.71 2.49
CA LEU A 33 -5.19 2.12 2.17
C LEU A 33 -4.44 3.11 3.07
N VAL A 34 -4.47 2.88 4.39
CA VAL A 34 -3.77 3.75 5.36
C VAL A 34 -2.27 3.74 5.13
N LEU A 35 -1.66 2.59 4.84
CA LEU A 35 -0.23 2.51 4.52
C LEU A 35 0.11 3.19 3.20
N ASN A 36 -0.76 3.10 2.20
CA ASN A 36 -0.55 3.83 0.95
C ASN A 36 -0.61 5.35 1.18
N MET A 37 -1.59 5.81 1.98
CA MET A 37 -1.71 7.21 2.38
C MET A 37 -0.50 7.68 3.20
N LEU A 38 0.01 6.85 4.12
CA LEU A 38 1.24 7.14 4.86
C LEU A 38 2.44 7.31 3.93
N ALA A 39 2.57 6.45 2.90
CA ALA A 39 3.63 6.57 1.91
C ALA A 39 3.53 7.90 1.15
N GLU A 40 2.32 8.28 0.72
CA GLU A 40 2.05 9.53 -0.01
C GLU A 40 2.33 10.77 0.86
N ALA A 41 1.81 10.78 2.09
CA ALA A 41 2.01 11.86 3.04
C ALA A 41 3.50 12.05 3.36
N THR A 42 4.22 10.98 3.71
CA THR A 42 5.65 11.05 4.02
C THR A 42 6.49 11.49 2.82
N THR A 43 6.18 11.00 1.61
CA THR A 43 6.84 11.47 0.37
C THR A 43 6.62 12.96 0.16
N THR A 44 5.41 13.44 0.41
CA THR A 44 5.03 14.85 0.24
C THR A 44 5.77 15.73 1.24
N GLU A 45 5.77 15.35 2.52
CA GLU A 45 6.48 16.10 3.56
C GLU A 45 7.99 16.14 3.31
N ILE A 46 8.60 15.02 2.93
CA ILE A 46 10.03 15.00 2.56
C ILE A 46 10.29 15.87 1.32
N SER A 47 9.38 15.85 0.34
CA SER A 47 9.52 16.66 -0.88
C SER A 47 9.45 18.17 -0.59
N LYS A 48 8.57 18.59 0.33
CA LYS A 48 8.47 20.00 0.77
C LYS A 48 9.79 20.47 1.39
N GLU A 49 10.42 19.63 2.19
CA GLU A 49 11.68 19.98 2.86
C GLU A 49 12.90 19.93 1.94
N LYS A 50 12.99 18.88 1.11
CA LYS A 50 14.16 18.66 0.25
C LYS A 50 14.12 19.45 -1.06
N LYS A 51 12.95 19.98 -1.44
CA LYS A 51 12.73 20.80 -2.65
C LYS A 51 13.48 20.23 -3.88
N PRO A 52 13.20 18.97 -4.27
CA PRO A 52 13.91 18.30 -5.34
C PRO A 52 13.73 19.05 -6.66
N LYS A 53 14.82 19.23 -7.41
CA LYS A 53 14.82 19.92 -8.71
C LYS A 53 14.81 18.95 -9.89
N THR A 54 15.22 17.70 -9.66
CA THR A 54 15.37 16.70 -10.73
C THR A 54 14.43 15.52 -10.53
N PHE A 55 14.13 14.84 -11.63
CA PHE A 55 13.38 13.58 -11.60
C PHE A 55 14.06 12.52 -10.72
N ALA A 56 15.40 12.43 -10.76
CA ALA A 56 16.16 11.48 -9.95
C ALA A 56 15.99 11.73 -8.44
N GLN A 57 16.01 13.00 -8.01
CA GLN A 57 15.75 13.37 -6.61
C GLN A 57 14.31 13.03 -6.19
N ASN A 58 13.32 13.36 -7.03
CA ASN A 58 11.93 13.00 -6.79
C ASN A 58 11.74 11.48 -6.65
N LYS A 59 12.41 10.69 -7.50
CA LYS A 59 12.38 9.22 -7.42
C LYS A 59 12.95 8.70 -6.11
N THR A 60 14.03 9.31 -5.62
CA THR A 60 14.64 8.96 -4.32
C THR A 60 13.69 9.29 -3.16
N ILE A 61 13.05 10.45 -3.18
CA ILE A 61 12.10 10.87 -2.13
C ILE A 61 10.87 9.94 -2.10
N ALA A 62 10.32 9.59 -3.27
CA ALA A 62 9.26 8.59 -3.37
C ALA A 62 9.69 7.20 -2.85
N LYS A 63 10.97 6.84 -3.01
CA LYS A 63 11.49 5.60 -2.41
C LYS A 63 11.55 5.72 -0.88
N GLN A 64 11.96 6.87 -0.35
CA GLN A 64 12.01 7.12 1.10
C GLN A 64 10.62 7.04 1.75
N GLY A 65 9.63 7.77 1.26
CA GLY A 65 8.27 7.70 1.82
C GLY A 65 7.65 6.31 1.70
N GLY A 66 7.88 5.64 0.57
CA GLY A 66 7.50 4.23 0.42
C GLY A 66 8.23 3.27 1.39
N THR A 67 9.48 3.55 1.76
CA THR A 67 10.26 2.74 2.70
C THR A 67 9.73 2.91 4.13
N ILE A 68 9.36 4.14 4.52
CA ILE A 68 8.74 4.42 5.82
C ILE A 68 7.46 3.60 5.98
N ALA A 69 6.54 3.68 5.01
CA ALA A 69 5.32 2.87 5.04
C ALA A 69 5.60 1.36 5.00
N GLY A 70 6.65 0.93 4.29
CA GLY A 70 7.08 -0.46 4.25
C GLY A 70 7.58 -0.98 5.60
N ASN A 71 8.26 -0.14 6.36
CA ASN A 71 8.71 -0.47 7.72
C ASN A 71 7.53 -0.54 8.68
N THR A 72 6.63 0.46 8.65
CA THR A 72 5.38 0.44 9.43
C THR A 72 4.55 -0.81 9.14
N ARG A 73 4.43 -1.20 7.87
CA ARG A 73 3.77 -2.46 7.50
C ARG A 73 4.41 -3.65 8.20
N LYS A 74 5.74 -3.79 8.10
CA LYS A 74 6.47 -4.93 8.69
C LYS A 74 6.26 -5.00 10.20
N GLU A 75 6.30 -3.86 10.88
CA GLU A 75 6.07 -3.77 12.32
C GLU A 75 4.64 -4.22 12.70
N ILE A 76 3.63 -3.80 11.94
CA ILE A 76 2.24 -4.28 12.12
C ILE A 76 2.17 -5.80 11.90
N GLU A 77 2.78 -6.32 10.84
CA GLU A 77 2.78 -7.76 10.54
C GLU A 77 3.45 -8.57 11.66
N GLU A 78 4.56 -8.06 12.21
CA GLU A 78 5.29 -8.68 13.31
C GLU A 78 4.45 -8.72 14.60
N LYS A 79 3.82 -7.60 14.96
CA LYS A 79 3.00 -7.50 16.18
C LYS A 79 1.69 -8.28 16.10
N THR A 80 1.11 -8.40 14.90
CA THR A 80 -0.19 -9.05 14.71
C THR A 80 -0.10 -10.50 14.25
N GLY A 81 1.08 -10.94 13.75
CA GLY A 81 1.27 -12.24 13.11
C GLY A 81 0.51 -12.41 11.77
N LYS A 82 -0.11 -11.33 11.25
CA LYS A 82 -0.96 -11.39 10.05
C LYS A 82 -0.36 -10.53 8.94
N LYS A 83 -0.41 -11.05 7.71
CA LYS A 83 -0.01 -10.28 6.52
C LYS A 83 -0.98 -9.14 6.25
N VAL A 84 -0.45 -7.93 6.10
CA VAL A 84 -1.25 -6.73 5.79
C VAL A 84 -1.59 -6.72 4.30
N VAL A 85 -0.61 -7.05 3.45
CA VAL A 85 -0.85 -7.22 2.01
C VAL A 85 -1.46 -8.61 1.80
N SER A 86 -2.73 -8.65 1.40
CA SER A 86 -3.47 -9.91 1.28
C SER A 86 -4.10 -10.08 -0.10
N LYS A 87 -4.38 -11.35 -0.46
CA LYS A 87 -5.11 -11.72 -1.68
C LYS A 87 -6.60 -11.35 -1.65
N ILE A 88 -7.07 -10.74 -0.56
CA ILE A 88 -8.49 -10.41 -0.40
C ILE A 88 -8.81 -9.17 -1.23
N SER A 89 -9.76 -9.33 -2.16
CA SER A 89 -10.33 -8.26 -2.98
C SER A 89 -11.65 -7.73 -2.39
N ALA A 90 -12.18 -6.63 -2.93
CA ALA A 90 -13.44 -6.03 -2.46
C ALA A 90 -14.60 -7.03 -2.46
N LYS A 91 -14.70 -7.87 -3.49
CA LYS A 91 -15.73 -8.91 -3.61
C LYS A 91 -15.65 -9.90 -2.44
N LYS A 92 -14.45 -10.40 -2.12
CA LYS A 92 -14.25 -11.29 -0.96
C LYS A 92 -14.48 -10.58 0.37
N LEU A 93 -14.13 -9.30 0.49
CA LEU A 93 -14.42 -8.51 1.70
C LEU A 93 -15.93 -8.38 1.95
N LEU A 94 -16.72 -8.15 0.91
CA LEU A 94 -18.18 -8.10 0.98
C LEU A 94 -18.77 -9.47 1.35
N ASP A 95 -18.30 -10.55 0.72
CA ASP A 95 -18.75 -11.91 1.03
C ASP A 95 -18.45 -12.31 2.49
N ILE A 96 -17.28 -11.93 3.01
CA ILE A 96 -16.90 -12.17 4.43
C ILE A 96 -17.79 -11.37 5.38
N LYS A 97 -18.08 -10.09 5.07
CA LYS A 97 -18.98 -9.27 5.90
C LYS A 97 -20.39 -9.87 5.94
N ASN A 98 -20.92 -10.27 4.78
CA ASN A 98 -22.26 -10.86 4.68
C ASN A 98 -22.38 -12.21 5.42
N LYS A 99 -21.29 -13.00 5.49
CA LYS A 99 -21.25 -14.25 6.28
C LYS A 99 -21.16 -14.04 7.79
N LYS A 100 -20.63 -12.90 8.26
CA LYS A 100 -20.54 -12.58 9.70
C LYS A 100 -21.83 -11.97 10.27
N LEU A 101 -22.74 -11.53 9.40
CA LEU A 101 -24.02 -10.93 9.75
C LEU A 101 -25.18 -11.93 9.70
N LYS A 102 -24.92 -13.18 9.33
CA LYS A 102 -25.83 -14.32 9.42
C LYS A 102 -25.38 -15.22 10.56
#